data_AF-R0MPI8-F1
#
_entry.id   AF-R0MPI8-F1
#
_cell.length_a   1.000
_cell.length_b   1.000
_cell.length_c   1.000
_cell.angle_alpha   90.00
_cell.angle_beta   90.00
_cell.angle_gamma   90.00
#
_symmetry.space_group_name_H-M   'P 1'
#
loop_
_entity.id
_entity.type
_entity.pdbx_description
1 polymer ?
#
loop_
_entity_poly.entity_id
_entity_poly.type
_entity_poly.pdbx_seq_one_letter_code
_entity_poly.pdbx_strand_id
1 'polypeptide(L)'
;MQTSKQKNFTKHEQTLLPYKQIDFSFSFFLPMNLLNKIDPPIDYHGQELAKKLFYLIIYLGYAISLGVGIIKSDLKYTLFAGIITVAICFVVITPSWRFYRKNPLKFVKVKNE
;
A
#
# COMPACT_ATOMS: atom_id res chain seq x y z
N MET A 1 26.85 -32.13 21.53
CA MET A 1 27.16 -30.96 20.68
C MET A 1 25.93 -30.63 19.81
N GLN A 2 24.81 -30.25 20.44
CA GLN A 2 23.50 -30.01 19.79
C GLN A 2 23.02 -28.55 19.94
N THR A 3 23.89 -27.65 20.38
CA THR A 3 23.50 -26.30 20.85
C THR A 3 23.49 -25.22 19.76
N SER A 4 23.93 -25.52 18.53
CA SER A 4 23.94 -24.54 17.42
C SER A 4 22.70 -24.59 16.52
N LYS A 5 21.99 -25.73 16.46
CA LYS A 5 20.84 -25.91 15.55
C LYS A 5 19.54 -25.31 16.10
N GLN A 6 19.36 -25.28 17.42
CA GLN A 6 18.18 -24.68 18.07
C GLN A 6 18.17 -23.14 18.04
N LYS A 7 19.35 -22.49 18.04
CA LYS A 7 19.45 -21.01 18.01
C LYS A 7 18.96 -20.37 16.70
N ASN A 8 18.95 -21.13 15.60
CA ASN A 8 18.47 -20.64 14.31
C ASN A 8 16.96 -20.84 14.14
N PHE A 9 16.33 -21.75 14.88
CA PHE A 9 14.88 -21.96 14.84
C PHE A 9 14.11 -20.79 15.48
N THR A 10 14.68 -20.15 16.51
CA THR A 10 14.03 -19.05 17.24
C THR A 10 14.03 -17.72 16.48
N LYS A 11 14.81 -17.58 15.41
CA LYS A 11 14.89 -16.32 14.63
C LYS A 11 13.82 -16.22 13.54
N HIS A 12 13.22 -17.34 13.13
CA HIS A 12 12.19 -17.36 12.08
C HIS A 12 10.76 -17.18 12.62
N GLU A 13 10.50 -17.43 13.90
CA GLU A 13 9.17 -17.23 14.52
C GLU A 13 8.85 -15.76 14.87
N GLN A 14 9.85 -14.88 14.96
CA GLN A 14 9.66 -13.50 15.45
C GLN A 14 9.01 -12.50 14.46
N THR A 15 8.44 -12.95 13.32
CA THR A 15 7.69 -12.03 12.42
C THR A 15 6.21 -12.37 12.25
N LEU A 16 5.66 -13.34 13.00
CA LEU A 16 4.22 -13.54 13.07
C LEU A 16 3.61 -12.56 14.09
N LEU A 17 3.58 -11.27 13.72
CA LEU A 17 2.72 -10.32 14.42
C LEU A 17 1.27 -10.82 14.30
N PRO A 18 0.50 -10.90 15.40
CA PRO A 18 -0.91 -11.24 15.31
C PRO A 18 -1.58 -10.16 14.47
N TYR A 19 -1.95 -10.49 13.25
CA TYR A 19 -2.78 -9.61 12.44
C TYR A 19 -4.10 -9.46 13.18
N LYS A 20 -4.25 -8.33 13.89
CA LYS A 20 -5.51 -7.93 14.46
C LYS A 20 -6.44 -7.68 13.29
N GLN A 21 -7.30 -8.65 13.05
CA GLN A 21 -8.35 -8.66 12.06
C GLN A 21 -9.33 -7.54 12.42
N ILE A 22 -9.03 -6.32 12.00
CA ILE A 22 -9.98 -5.22 12.07
C ILE A 22 -10.96 -5.52 10.94
N ASP A 23 -12.07 -6.17 11.28
CA ASP A 23 -13.19 -6.39 10.37
C ASP A 23 -13.86 -5.04 10.09
N PHE A 24 -13.23 -4.22 9.24
CA PHE A 24 -13.84 -3.03 8.68
C PHE A 24 -14.95 -3.49 7.73
N SER A 25 -16.12 -3.76 8.32
CA SER A 25 -17.32 -4.22 7.63
C SER A 25 -17.91 -3.09 6.79
N PHE A 26 -17.23 -2.75 5.69
CA PHE A 26 -17.85 -2.00 4.60
C PHE A 26 -18.43 -3.03 3.63
N SER A 27 -19.66 -3.49 3.89
CA SER A 27 -20.39 -4.39 2.99
C SER A 27 -20.77 -3.66 1.71
N PHE A 28 -19.79 -3.49 0.82
CA PHE A 28 -20.01 -3.10 -0.56
C PHE A 28 -20.42 -4.36 -1.32
N PHE A 29 -21.71 -4.45 -1.67
CA PHE A 29 -22.30 -5.57 -2.39
C PHE A 29 -21.69 -5.67 -3.79
N LEU A 30 -20.56 -6.37 -3.89
CA LEU A 30 -19.88 -6.66 -5.13
C LEU A 30 -19.96 -8.18 -5.38
N PRO A 31 -20.37 -8.65 -6.58
CA PRO A 31 -20.44 -10.07 -6.84
C PRO A 31 -19.03 -10.69 -6.73
N MET A 32 -18.91 -11.73 -5.89
CA MET A 32 -17.65 -12.41 -5.54
C MET A 32 -16.83 -12.87 -6.77
N ASN A 33 -17.52 -13.09 -7.90
CA ASN A 33 -16.93 -13.50 -9.19
C ASN A 33 -16.01 -12.43 -9.81
N LEU A 34 -16.15 -11.15 -9.45
CA LEU A 34 -15.30 -10.09 -9.97
C LEU A 34 -14.02 -9.93 -9.13
N LEU A 35 -14.11 -10.11 -7.81
CA LEU A 35 -12.98 -9.97 -6.86
C LEU A 35 -11.90 -11.03 -7.12
N ASN A 36 -12.29 -12.29 -7.33
CA ASN A 36 -11.35 -13.39 -7.58
C ASN A 36 -10.54 -13.24 -8.89
N LYS A 37 -10.99 -12.42 -9.85
CA LYS A 37 -10.26 -12.13 -11.09
C LYS A 37 -9.32 -10.94 -10.95
N ILE A 38 -9.53 -10.12 -9.91
CA ILE A 38 -8.82 -8.87 -9.68
C ILE A 38 -7.70 -9.05 -8.66
N ASP A 39 -7.77 -10.04 -7.76
CA ASP A 39 -6.73 -10.32 -6.77
C ASP A 39 -5.42 -10.77 -7.43
N PRO A 40 -4.46 -9.85 -7.65
CA PRO A 40 -3.19 -10.19 -8.26
C PRO A 40 -2.36 -10.92 -7.19
N PRO A 41 -1.41 -11.78 -7.59
CA PRO A 41 -0.41 -12.27 -6.66
C PRO A 41 0.25 -11.09 -5.93
N ILE A 42 0.44 -11.24 -4.62
CA ILE A 42 1.01 -10.21 -3.74
C ILE A 42 2.38 -9.78 -4.29
N ASP A 43 2.59 -8.46 -4.45
CA ASP A 43 3.85 -7.85 -4.86
C ASP A 43 4.28 -6.80 -3.81
N TYR A 44 5.23 -7.15 -2.94
CA TYR A 44 5.73 -6.25 -1.90
C TYR A 44 6.56 -5.10 -2.47
N HIS A 45 7.27 -5.31 -3.59
CA HIS A 45 8.08 -4.26 -4.21
C HIS A 45 7.19 -3.18 -4.82
N GLY A 46 6.11 -3.59 -5.48
CA GLY A 46 5.07 -2.70 -6.00
C GLY A 46 4.40 -1.89 -4.88
N GLN A 47 4.05 -2.55 -3.78
CA GLN A 47 3.46 -1.88 -2.61
C GLN A 47 4.41 -0.88 -1.95
N GLU A 48 5.69 -1.21 -1.80
CA GLU A 48 6.70 -0.29 -1.25
C GLU A 48 6.87 0.95 -2.13
N LEU A 49 6.88 0.76 -3.45
CA LEU A 49 6.97 1.85 -4.41
C LEU A 49 5.73 2.75 -4.36
N ALA A 50 4.54 2.16 -4.31
CA ALA A 50 3.28 2.87 -4.18
C ALA A 50 3.24 3.72 -2.89
N LYS A 51 3.73 3.17 -1.77
CA LYS A 51 3.87 3.90 -0.50
C LYS A 51 4.86 5.06 -0.58
N LYS A 52 6.02 4.87 -1.23
CA LYS A 52 6.97 5.98 -1.43
C LYS A 52 6.36 7.10 -2.28
N LEU A 53 5.65 6.72 -3.35
CA LEU A 53 5.01 7.67 -4.25
C LEU A 53 3.84 8.40 -3.55
N PHE A 54 3.11 7.72 -2.67
CA PHE A 54 2.11 8.33 -1.78
C PHE A 54 2.69 9.49 -1.00
N TYR A 55 3.74 9.24 -0.21
CA TYR A 55 4.37 10.28 0.59
C TYR A 55 4.90 11.42 -0.29
N LEU A 56 5.51 11.10 -1.43
CA LEU A 56 6.02 12.11 -2.36
C LEU A 56 4.91 13.04 -2.88
N ILE A 57 3.82 12.46 -3.40
CA ILE A 57 2.70 13.22 -3.98
C ILE A 57 2.01 14.07 -2.91
N ILE A 58 1.73 13.48 -1.75
CA ILE A 58 1.06 14.18 -0.65
C ILE A 58 1.94 15.32 -0.14
N TYR A 59 3.21 15.07 0.18
CA TYR A 59 4.08 16.13 0.72
C TYR A 59 4.27 17.29 -0.27
N LEU A 60 4.59 16.99 -1.53
CA LEU A 60 4.79 18.04 -2.54
C LEU A 60 3.49 18.75 -2.87
N GLY A 61 2.40 18.01 -3.06
CA GLY A 61 1.11 18.57 -3.45
C GLY A 61 0.50 19.46 -2.36
N TYR A 62 0.59 19.09 -1.08
CA TYR A 62 0.15 19.97 0.00
C TYR A 62 1.07 21.18 0.21
N ALA A 63 2.39 21.04 0.01
CA ALA A 63 3.30 22.17 0.04
C ALA A 63 2.95 23.20 -1.07
N ILE A 64 2.67 22.73 -2.28
CA ILE A 64 2.21 23.59 -3.39
C ILE A 64 0.84 24.20 -3.07
N SER A 65 -0.09 23.41 -2.53
CA SER A 65 -1.44 23.89 -2.17
C SER A 65 -1.38 25.04 -1.16
N LEU A 66 -0.51 24.92 -0.14
CA LEU A 66 -0.24 26.00 0.80
C LEU A 66 0.40 27.22 0.13
N GLY A 67 1.40 27.02 -0.73
CA GLY A 67 2.03 28.10 -1.48
C GLY A 67 1.04 28.91 -2.33
N VAL A 68 0.15 28.23 -3.06
CA VAL A 68 -0.91 28.87 -3.85
C VAL A 68 -1.87 29.64 -2.95
N GLY A 69 -2.24 29.06 -1.81
CA GLY A 69 -3.08 29.72 -0.81
C GLY A 69 -2.48 31.01 -0.27
N ILE A 70 -1.19 31.00 0.06
CA ILE A 70 -0.46 32.18 0.56
C ILE A 70 -0.42 33.27 -0.51
N ILE A 71 -0.06 32.93 -1.75
CA ILE A 71 0.02 33.90 -2.85
C ILE A 71 -1.35 34.55 -3.14
N LYS A 72 -2.43 33.77 -3.05
CA LYS A 72 -3.80 34.28 -3.26
C LYS A 72 -4.44 34.87 -2.01
N SER A 73 -3.83 34.67 -0.83
CA SER A 73 -4.37 35.05 0.48
C SER A 73 -5.81 34.60 0.73
N ASP A 74 -6.20 33.47 0.15
CA ASP A 74 -7.55 32.91 0.26
C ASP A 74 -7.48 31.38 0.44
N LEU A 75 -8.08 30.91 1.53
CA LEU A 75 -8.11 29.50 1.93
C LEU A 75 -8.84 28.61 0.91
N LYS A 76 -9.78 29.15 0.14
CA LYS A 76 -10.53 28.39 -0.87
C LYS A 76 -9.61 27.74 -1.90
N TYR A 77 -8.58 28.48 -2.35
CA TYR A 77 -7.62 27.96 -3.33
C TYR A 77 -6.73 26.86 -2.72
N THR A 78 -6.33 27.00 -1.45
CA THR A 78 -5.60 25.95 -0.73
C THR A 78 -6.41 24.66 -0.68
N LEU A 79 -7.71 24.76 -0.34
CA LEU A 79 -8.58 23.60 -0.20
C LEU A 79 -8.81 22.92 -1.55
N PHE A 80 -9.09 23.70 -2.59
CA PHE A 80 -9.32 23.15 -3.93
C PHE A 80 -8.05 22.48 -4.49
N ALA A 81 -6.88 23.10 -4.33
CA ALA A 81 -5.60 22.50 -4.70
C ALA A 81 -5.29 21.23 -3.89
N GLY A 82 -5.64 21.22 -2.61
CA GLY A 82 -5.51 20.03 -1.75
C GLY A 82 -6.40 18.88 -2.20
N ILE A 83 -7.66 19.16 -2.57
CA ILE A 83 -8.59 18.14 -3.12
C ILE A 83 -8.05 17.58 -4.44
N ILE A 84 -7.57 18.44 -5.33
CA ILE A 84 -6.93 18.00 -6.58
C ILE A 84 -5.74 17.10 -6.29
N THR A 85 -4.90 17.45 -5.32
CA THR A 85 -3.75 16.63 -4.90
C THR A 85 -4.19 15.24 -4.46
N VAL A 86 -5.22 15.15 -3.61
CA VAL A 86 -5.76 13.86 -3.17
C VAL A 86 -6.35 13.06 -4.33
N ALA A 87 -7.07 13.71 -5.24
CA ALA A 87 -7.63 13.06 -6.43
C ALA A 87 -6.53 12.46 -7.32
N ILE A 88 -5.46 13.22 -7.57
CA ILE A 88 -4.28 12.74 -8.32
C ILE A 88 -3.65 11.55 -7.58
N CYS A 89 -3.44 11.69 -6.27
CA CYS A 89 -2.88 10.64 -5.42
C CYS A 89 -3.69 9.34 -5.55
N PHE A 90 -5.02 9.43 -5.49
CA PHE A 90 -5.91 8.29 -5.62
C PHE A 90 -5.79 7.63 -7.00
N VAL A 91 -5.78 8.40 -8.08
CA VAL A 91 -5.63 7.85 -9.45
C VAL A 91 -4.27 7.18 -9.65
N VAL A 92 -3.21 7.72 -9.07
CA VAL A 92 -1.85 7.20 -9.28
C VAL A 92 -1.56 5.95 -8.44
N ILE A 93 -2.19 5.82 -7.26
CA ILE A 93 -1.79 4.80 -6.27
C ILE A 93 -2.82 3.69 -6.14
N THR A 94 -4.11 4.01 -6.20
CA THR A 94 -5.18 3.03 -5.98
C THR A 94 -5.23 1.95 -7.06
N PRO A 95 -5.14 2.27 -8.37
CA PRO A 95 -5.12 1.24 -9.39
C PRO A 95 -3.80 0.48 -9.34
N SER A 96 -3.86 -0.84 -9.48
CA SER A 96 -2.66 -1.66 -9.70
C SER A 96 -2.14 -1.42 -11.11
N TRP A 97 -1.40 -0.33 -11.34
CA TRP A 97 -0.81 -0.06 -12.65
C TRP A 97 0.21 -1.15 -13.02
N ARG A 98 0.42 -1.35 -14.33
CA ARG A 98 1.42 -2.33 -14.84
C ARG A 98 2.82 -2.07 -14.29
N PHE A 99 3.14 -0.82 -13.96
CA PHE A 99 4.41 -0.41 -13.38
C PHE A 99 4.66 -1.01 -11.98
N TYR A 100 3.61 -1.20 -11.17
CA TYR A 100 3.73 -1.78 -9.83
C TYR A 100 3.86 -3.30 -9.81
N ARG A 101 3.48 -4.00 -10.90
CA ARG A 101 3.40 -5.48 -10.94
C ARG A 101 4.59 -6.16 -11.62
N LYS A 102 5.80 -5.69 -11.33
CA LYS A 102 7.00 -6.21 -12.02
C LYS A 102 7.59 -7.43 -11.32
N ASN A 103 7.32 -7.65 -10.03
CA ASN A 103 7.97 -8.70 -9.24
C ASN A 103 6.95 -9.49 -8.42
N PRO A 104 6.06 -10.27 -9.06
CA PRO A 104 5.11 -11.10 -8.33
C PRO A 104 5.85 -12.15 -7.51
N LEU A 105 5.43 -12.34 -6.26
CA LEU A 105 6.00 -13.37 -5.39
C LEU A 105 5.72 -14.77 -5.96
N LYS A 106 6.75 -15.62 -5.92
CA LYS A 106 6.62 -17.05 -6.23
C LYS A 106 6.51 -17.81 -4.91
N PHE A 107 5.31 -18.30 -4.61
CA PHE A 107 5.11 -19.17 -3.46
C PHE A 107 5.78 -20.53 -3.72
N VAL A 108 6.64 -20.98 -2.80
CA VAL A 108 7.23 -22.32 -2.83
C VAL A 108 6.23 -23.28 -2.20
N LYS A 109 5.99 -24.45 -2.82
CA LYS A 109 5.16 -25.50 -2.22
C LYS A 109 5.82 -26.03 -0.96
N VAL A 110 5.02 -26.23 0.09
CA VAL A 110 5.46 -26.91 1.31
C VAL A 110 5.92 -28.32 0.94
N LYS A 111 7.12 -28.69 1.39
CA LYS A 111 7.65 -30.04 1.21
C LYS A 111 6.93 -30.95 2.21
N ASN A 112 6.08 -31.84 1.71
CA ASN A 112 5.46 -32.87 2.53
C ASN A 112 6.52 -33.96 2.78
N GLU A 113 6.80 -34.23 4.06
CA GLU A 113 7.69 -35.33 4.51
C GLU A 113 6.94 -36.65 4.57
#